data_AF-A0A520S6I0-F1
#
_entry.id   AF-A0A520S6I0-F1
#
_cell.length_a   1.000
_cell.length_b   1.000
_cell.length_c   1.000
_cell.angle_alpha   90.00
_cell.angle_beta   90.00
_cell.angle_gamma   90.00
#
_symmetry.space_group_name_H-M   'P 1'
#
loop_
_entity.id
_entity.type
_entity.pdbx_description
1 polymer ?
#
loop_
_entity_poly.entity_id
_entity_poly.type
_entity_poly.pdbx_seq_one_letter_code
_entity_poly.pdbx_strand_id
1 'polypeptide(L)'
;MEFSVSREQLLEKGLTAASVVERKQTMAILANVLIEVDATGAVVTGTDLDTEISTHMELVEVASGGAVTVPGKKLVDIAKALPEGSVVQFKQDGTQMLLSSGRSRFKLGSLPSTDYPRLEIRGDFTTVTLAKGPLQDAIAKTQFAMAQQDVRYYLNGMLF
;
A
#
# COMPACT_ATOMS: atom_id res chain seq x y z
N MET A 1 14.21 -11.88 -4.09
CA MET A 1 12.99 -11.35 -4.74
C MET A 1 13.35 -10.57 -5.99
N GLU A 2 12.76 -10.93 -7.12
CA GLU A 2 12.94 -10.30 -8.44
C GLU A 2 11.67 -10.46 -9.29
N PHE A 3 11.09 -9.34 -9.73
CA PHE A 3 9.83 -9.32 -10.48
C PHE A 3 9.72 -8.05 -11.35
N SER A 4 8.73 -7.99 -12.22
CA SER A 4 8.42 -6.78 -12.99
C SER A 4 6.92 -6.47 -13.02
N VAL A 5 6.58 -5.19 -13.10
CA VAL A 5 5.21 -4.68 -13.06
C VAL A 5 5.08 -3.50 -14.02
N SER A 6 3.89 -3.27 -14.58
CA SER A 6 3.65 -2.06 -15.36
C SER A 6 3.68 -0.82 -14.47
N ARG A 7 4.09 0.30 -15.04
CA ARG A 7 4.04 1.60 -14.36
C ARG A 7 2.62 1.91 -13.87
N GLU A 8 1.61 1.56 -14.65
CA GLU A 8 0.20 1.86 -14.38
C GLU A 8 -0.29 1.09 -13.15
N GLN A 9 0.01 -0.22 -13.05
CA GLN A 9 -0.28 -1.03 -11.87
C GLN A 9 0.44 -0.47 -10.63
N LEU A 10 1.72 -0.13 -10.77
CA LEU A 10 2.50 0.44 -9.67
C LEU A 10 1.94 1.80 -9.21
N LEU A 11 1.51 2.64 -10.15
CA LEU A 11 0.96 3.95 -9.84
C LEU A 11 -0.42 3.84 -9.19
N GLU A 12 -1.31 3.00 -9.70
CA GLU A 12 -2.67 2.87 -9.15
C GLU A 12 -2.66 2.17 -7.79
N LYS A 13 -2.06 0.98 -7.72
CA LYS A 13 -2.08 0.12 -6.53
C LYS A 13 -1.10 0.60 -5.48
N GLY A 14 0.11 0.94 -5.90
CA GLY A 14 1.15 1.49 -5.01
C GLY A 14 0.74 2.82 -4.39
N LEU A 15 0.07 3.72 -5.14
CA LEU A 15 -0.48 4.95 -4.56
C LEU A 15 -1.57 4.68 -3.54
N THR A 16 -2.46 3.73 -3.83
CA THR A 16 -3.57 3.36 -2.95
C THR A 16 -3.05 2.82 -1.62
N ALA A 17 -2.13 1.85 -1.66
CA ALA A 17 -1.49 1.33 -0.45
C ALA A 17 -0.67 2.40 0.29
N ALA A 18 0.07 3.25 -0.44
CA ALA A 18 0.87 4.32 0.17
C ALA A 18 0.03 5.49 0.75
N SER A 19 -1.28 5.51 0.55
CA SER A 19 -2.14 6.61 1.01
C SER A 19 -2.33 6.64 2.54
N VAL A 20 -2.19 5.49 3.20
CA VAL A 20 -2.34 5.32 4.66
C VAL A 20 -1.01 5.25 5.42
N VAL A 21 0.11 5.28 4.70
CA VAL A 21 1.45 5.25 5.31
C VAL A 21 1.69 6.53 6.14
N GLU A 22 2.13 6.37 7.39
CA GLU A 22 2.28 7.50 8.31
C GLU A 22 3.38 8.46 7.86
N ARG A 23 3.03 9.73 7.70
CA ARG A 23 3.98 10.79 7.28
C ARG A 23 4.77 11.39 8.44
N LYS A 24 4.20 11.33 9.66
CA LYS A 24 4.86 11.77 10.88
C LYS A 24 5.62 10.57 11.45
N GLN A 25 6.94 10.68 11.49
CA GLN A 25 7.85 9.54 11.68
C GLN A 25 7.88 9.03 13.14
N THR A 26 6.80 8.40 13.63
CA THR A 26 6.84 7.70 14.93
C THR A 26 7.72 6.44 14.82
N MET A 27 7.59 5.69 13.72
CA MET A 27 8.38 4.51 13.38
C MET A 27 8.81 4.53 11.91
N ALA A 28 10.11 4.33 11.64
CA ALA A 28 10.65 4.42 10.28
C ALA A 28 10.00 3.44 9.27
N ILE A 29 9.61 2.25 9.74
CA ILE A 29 8.99 1.21 8.91
C ILE A 29 7.57 1.59 8.45
N LEU A 30 6.86 2.43 9.20
CA LEU A 30 5.53 2.93 8.83
C LEU A 30 5.57 3.97 7.71
N ALA A 31 6.76 4.41 7.28
CA ALA A 31 6.95 5.19 6.05
C ALA A 31 7.11 4.30 4.80
N ASN A 32 7.22 2.98 5.00
CA ASN A 32 7.31 2.00 3.93
C ASN A 32 5.94 1.40 3.63
N VAL A 33 5.83 0.82 2.44
CA VAL A 33 4.82 -0.19 2.12
C VAL A 33 5.49 -1.56 2.16
N LEU A 34 4.76 -2.58 2.58
CA LEU A 34 5.12 -3.99 2.44
C LEU A 34 4.75 -4.45 1.02
N ILE A 35 5.66 -5.16 0.37
CA ILE A 35 5.43 -5.83 -0.92
C ILE A 35 5.68 -7.32 -0.70
N GLU A 36 4.66 -8.14 -0.96
CA GLU A 36 4.73 -9.60 -0.92
C GLU A 36 4.49 -10.14 -2.33
N VAL A 37 5.36 -11.01 -2.82
CA VAL A 37 5.32 -11.56 -4.17
C VAL A 37 5.30 -13.07 -4.11
N ASP A 38 4.31 -13.66 -4.75
CA ASP A 38 4.14 -15.11 -4.88
C ASP A 38 3.78 -15.53 -6.32
N ALA A 39 3.30 -16.76 -6.49
CA ALA A 39 2.92 -17.30 -7.80
C ALA A 39 1.66 -16.66 -8.40
N THR A 40 0.86 -15.95 -7.59
CA THR A 40 -0.42 -15.35 -7.98
C THR A 40 -0.31 -13.86 -8.29
N GLY A 41 0.76 -13.19 -7.86
CA GLY A 41 1.02 -11.78 -8.14
C GLY A 41 1.79 -11.11 -7.02
N ALA A 42 1.61 -9.79 -6.89
CA ALA A 42 2.10 -9.03 -5.75
C ALA A 42 0.96 -8.43 -4.93
N VAL A 43 1.11 -8.46 -3.61
CA VAL A 43 0.29 -7.69 -2.68
C VAL A 43 1.13 -6.52 -2.16
N VAL A 44 0.57 -5.31 -2.22
CA VAL A 44 1.16 -4.11 -1.61
C VAL A 44 0.29 -3.65 -0.46
N THR A 45 0.89 -3.54 0.71
CA THR A 45 0.20 -3.20 1.96
C THR A 45 0.81 -1.96 2.60
N GLY A 46 -0.03 -0.99 2.94
CA GLY A 46 0.33 0.18 3.75
C GLY A 46 -0.44 0.19 5.07
N THR A 47 0.16 0.69 6.15
CA THR A 47 -0.52 0.83 7.44
C THR A 47 0.05 2.00 8.27
N ASP A 48 -0.78 2.55 9.14
CA ASP A 48 -0.42 3.48 10.23
C ASP A 48 -0.71 2.90 11.63
N LEU A 49 -0.83 1.57 11.73
CA LEU A 49 -1.25 0.79 12.92
C LEU A 49 -2.74 0.84 13.27
N ASP A 50 -3.48 1.84 12.77
CA ASP A 50 -4.93 1.94 12.98
C ASP A 50 -5.70 1.47 11.74
N THR A 51 -5.17 1.79 10.55
CA THR A 51 -5.73 1.44 9.25
C THR A 51 -4.71 0.63 8.45
N GLU A 52 -5.19 -0.37 7.70
CA GLU A 52 -4.39 -1.12 6.75
C GLU A 52 -5.09 -1.13 5.38
N ILE A 53 -4.33 -0.86 4.31
CA ILE A 53 -4.80 -0.99 2.94
C ILE A 53 -3.90 -1.96 2.20
N SER A 54 -4.50 -3.04 1.70
CA SER A 54 -3.84 -4.05 0.87
C SER A 54 -4.42 -4.01 -0.56
N THR A 55 -3.53 -4.06 -1.55
CA THR A 55 -3.90 -4.03 -2.97
C THR A 55 -3.16 -5.10 -3.76
N HIS A 56 -3.84 -5.72 -4.72
CA HIS A 56 -3.23 -6.68 -5.63
C HIS A 56 -2.71 -5.97 -6.89
N MET A 57 -1.44 -6.22 -7.22
CA MET A 57 -0.80 -5.81 -8.46
C MET A 57 -0.63 -7.02 -9.36
N GLU A 58 -1.07 -6.88 -10.61
CA GLU A 58 -0.75 -7.82 -11.67
C GLU A 58 0.71 -7.63 -12.09
N LEU A 59 1.47 -8.73 -12.08
CA LEU A 59 2.88 -8.71 -12.43
C LEU A 59 3.06 -9.11 -13.90
N VAL A 60 4.04 -8.49 -14.55
CA VAL A 60 4.45 -8.83 -15.91
C VAL A 60 5.28 -10.11 -15.91
N GLU A 61 6.19 -10.24 -14.94
CA GLU A 61 7.05 -11.41 -14.78
C GLU A 61 7.46 -11.57 -13.32
N VAL A 62 7.61 -12.82 -12.87
CA VAL A 62 8.15 -13.16 -11.54
C VAL A 62 9.30 -14.14 -11.72
N ALA A 63 10.52 -13.69 -11.41
CA ALA A 63 11.69 -14.56 -11.40
C ALA A 63 11.92 -15.19 -10.01
N SER A 64 11.63 -14.44 -8.94
CA SER A 64 11.78 -14.88 -7.55
C SER A 64 10.81 -14.14 -6.64
N GLY A 65 9.97 -14.87 -5.92
CA GLY A 65 9.08 -14.32 -4.90
C GLY A 65 9.81 -13.85 -3.63
N GLY A 66 9.03 -13.49 -2.62
CA GLY A 66 9.52 -13.04 -1.32
C GLY A 66 8.73 -11.86 -0.77
N ALA A 67 9.21 -11.29 0.32
CA ALA A 67 8.57 -10.14 0.96
C ALA A 67 9.63 -9.11 1.37
N VAL A 68 9.32 -7.82 1.20
CA VAL A 68 10.21 -6.72 1.57
C VAL A 68 9.40 -5.45 1.81
N THR A 69 9.97 -4.49 2.53
CA THR A 69 9.37 -3.16 2.66
C THR A 69 10.17 -2.13 1.87
N VAL A 70 9.50 -1.15 1.26
CA VAL A 70 10.15 -0.04 0.54
C VAL A 70 9.46 1.29 0.84
N PRO A 71 10.17 2.44 0.80
CA PRO A 71 9.56 3.75 1.10
C PRO A 71 8.42 4.08 0.13
N GLY A 72 7.19 4.13 0.64
CA GLY A 72 5.97 4.23 -0.18
C GLY A 72 5.93 5.51 -1.01
N LYS A 73 6.28 6.65 -0.41
CA LYS A 73 6.36 7.92 -1.13
C LYS A 73 7.36 7.89 -2.28
N LYS A 74 8.56 7.36 -2.06
CA LYS A 74 9.60 7.27 -3.11
C LYS A 74 9.16 6.34 -4.23
N LEU A 75 8.50 5.22 -3.90
CA LEU A 75 7.96 4.29 -4.87
C LEU A 75 6.96 4.97 -5.82
N VAL A 76 6.01 5.72 -5.25
CA VAL A 76 5.01 6.49 -6.01
C VAL A 76 5.67 7.59 -6.85
N ASP A 77 6.63 8.33 -6.29
CA ASP A 77 7.33 9.40 -7.00
C ASP A 77 8.13 8.85 -8.20
N ILE A 78 8.77 7.69 -8.05
CA ILE A 78 9.42 6.97 -9.16
C ILE A 78 8.41 6.59 -10.23
N ALA A 79 7.28 5.98 -9.86
CA ALA A 79 6.25 5.58 -10.82
C ALA A 79 5.74 6.79 -11.62
N LYS A 80 5.49 7.93 -10.96
CA LYS A 80 5.05 9.17 -11.63
C LYS A 80 6.07 9.72 -12.62
N ALA A 81 7.36 9.63 -12.29
CA ALA A 81 8.45 10.15 -13.11
C ALA A 81 8.77 9.31 -14.36
N LEU A 82 8.34 8.04 -14.39
CA LEU A 82 8.53 7.17 -15.55
C LEU A 82 7.56 7.52 -16.68
N PRO A 83 7.94 7.30 -17.96
CA PRO A 83 7.03 7.43 -19.10
C PRO A 83 5.87 6.42 -19.04
N GLU A 84 4.72 6.78 -19.59
CA GLU A 84 3.57 5.88 -19.76
C GLU A 84 3.94 4.60 -20.51
N GLY A 85 3.36 3.47 -20.10
CA GLY A 85 3.63 2.15 -20.70
C GLY A 85 4.99 1.54 -20.32
N SER A 86 5.73 2.18 -19.42
CA SER A 86 7.00 1.63 -18.92
C SER A 86 6.79 0.37 -18.08
N VAL A 87 7.69 -0.59 -18.21
CA VAL A 87 7.80 -1.73 -17.29
C VAL A 87 8.88 -1.42 -16.25
N VAL A 88 8.57 -1.65 -14.99
CA VAL A 88 9.47 -1.46 -13.85
C VAL A 88 9.89 -2.82 -13.34
N GLN A 89 11.20 -3.07 -13.37
CA GLN A 89 11.82 -4.25 -12.78
C GLN A 89 12.26 -3.95 -11.36
N PHE A 90 12.02 -4.90 -10.47
CA PHE A 90 12.40 -4.87 -9.07
C PHE A 90 13.38 -6.01 -8.81
N LYS A 91 14.48 -5.71 -8.13
CA LYS A 91 15.46 -6.71 -7.72
C LYS A 91 15.98 -6.39 -6.32
N GLN A 92 15.79 -7.32 -5.40
CA GLN A 92 16.32 -7.19 -4.05
C GLN A 92 17.82 -7.51 -4.04
N ASP A 93 18.61 -6.62 -3.45
CA ASP A 93 20.05 -6.75 -3.25
C ASP A 93 20.37 -6.41 -1.78
N GLY A 94 20.47 -7.44 -0.94
CA GLY A 94 20.61 -7.30 0.50
C GLY A 94 19.48 -6.47 1.12
N THR A 95 19.83 -5.33 1.71
CA THR A 95 18.92 -4.35 2.34
C THR A 95 18.50 -3.22 1.39
N GLN A 96 18.64 -3.45 0.08
CA GLN A 96 18.22 -2.50 -0.95
C GLN A 96 17.26 -3.16 -1.93
N MET A 97 16.30 -2.38 -2.41
CA MET A 97 15.49 -2.69 -3.57
C MET A 97 15.97 -1.86 -4.74
N LEU A 98 16.46 -2.53 -5.78
CA LEU A 98 16.88 -1.92 -7.03
C LEU A 98 15.69 -1.86 -7.98
N LEU A 99 15.41 -0.68 -8.53
CA LEU A 99 14.38 -0.49 -9.54
C LEU A 99 15.02 -0.07 -10.86
N SER A 100 14.59 -0.70 -11.96
CA SER A 100 15.04 -0.38 -13.31
C SER A 100 13.90 -0.25 -14.29
N SER A 101 13.97 0.76 -15.14
CA SER A 101 13.08 0.89 -16.30
C SER A 101 13.82 1.61 -17.43
N GLY A 102 14.00 0.96 -18.57
CA GLY A 102 14.85 1.47 -19.66
C GLY A 102 16.25 1.83 -19.17
N ARG A 103 16.63 3.11 -19.25
CA ARG A 103 17.91 3.65 -18.78
C ARG A 103 17.88 4.16 -17.33
N SER A 104 16.70 4.27 -16.73
CA SER A 104 16.53 4.76 -15.36
C SER A 104 16.86 3.68 -14.34
N ARG A 105 17.59 4.06 -13.29
CA ARG A 105 17.99 3.17 -12.19
C ARG A 105 17.77 3.89 -10.87
N PHE A 106 17.12 3.22 -9.92
CA PHE A 106 16.86 3.74 -8.59
C PHE A 106 17.27 2.71 -7.54
N LYS A 107 17.63 3.20 -6.35
CA LYS A 107 17.92 2.37 -5.19
C LYS A 107 17.09 2.86 -4.02
N LEU A 108 16.31 1.96 -3.45
CA LEU A 108 15.52 2.22 -2.25
C LEU A 108 16.09 1.37 -1.11
N GLY A 109 16.37 1.98 0.04
CA GLY A 109 16.66 1.20 1.25
C GLY A 109 15.41 0.45 1.67
N SER A 110 15.54 -0.83 1.99
CA SER A 110 14.47 -1.66 2.49
C SER A 110 14.64 -1.98 3.98
N LEU A 111 13.55 -2.31 4.63
CA LEU A 111 13.54 -2.93 5.96
C LEU A 111 12.97 -4.34 5.88
N PRO A 112 13.32 -5.25 6.81
CA PRO A 112 12.79 -6.61 6.84
C PRO A 112 11.26 -6.62 6.89
N SER A 113 10.63 -7.50 6.11
CA SER A 113 9.18 -7.69 6.10
C SER A 113 8.64 -8.29 7.40
N THR A 114 9.47 -9.05 8.14
CA THR A 114 9.14 -9.63 9.44
C THR A 114 8.83 -8.60 10.51
N ASP A 115 9.37 -7.39 10.35
CA ASP A 115 9.22 -6.30 11.30
C ASP A 115 8.02 -5.41 10.94
N TYR A 116 7.40 -5.65 9.78
CA TYR A 116 6.28 -4.85 9.30
C TYR A 116 5.02 -5.20 10.12
N PRO A 117 4.38 -4.21 10.77
CA PRO A 117 3.21 -4.48 11.59
C PRO A 117 2.03 -4.91 10.72
N ARG A 118 1.26 -5.88 11.21
CA ARG A 118 0.00 -6.32 10.60
C ARG A 118 -1.15 -6.00 11.53
N LEU A 119 -2.25 -5.52 10.97
CA LEU A 119 -3.47 -5.33 11.73
C LEU A 119 -4.14 -6.69 11.97
N GLU A 120 -4.16 -7.15 13.22
CA GLU A 120 -4.94 -8.35 13.57
C GLU A 120 -6.40 -7.98 13.82
N ILE A 121 -7.29 -8.34 12.88
CA ILE A 121 -8.72 -8.16 13.08
C ILE A 121 -9.26 -9.39 13.83
N ARG A 122 -9.76 -9.19 15.05
CA ARG A 122 -10.31 -10.24 15.92
C ARG A 122 -11.79 -9.95 16.19
N GLY A 123 -12.62 -11.01 16.21
CA GLY A 123 -14.03 -10.92 16.60
C GLY A 123 -14.96 -11.66 15.66
N ASP A 124 -16.25 -11.64 15.99
CA ASP A 124 -17.31 -12.20 15.15
C ASP A 124 -17.68 -11.19 14.05
N PHE A 125 -17.47 -11.58 12.80
CA PHE A 125 -17.80 -10.74 11.65
C PHE A 125 -19.17 -11.08 11.10
N THR A 126 -19.97 -10.05 10.82
CA THR A 126 -21.16 -10.19 9.97
C THR A 126 -20.79 -9.70 8.57
N THR A 127 -20.85 -10.60 7.59
CA THR A 127 -20.58 -10.25 6.19
C THR A 127 -21.86 -9.82 5.51
N VAL A 128 -21.83 -8.65 4.86
CA VAL A 128 -22.93 -8.13 4.06
C VAL A 128 -22.44 -7.76 2.67
N THR A 129 -23.27 -8.02 1.65
CA THR A 129 -22.99 -7.61 0.26
C THR A 129 -23.87 -6.40 -0.07
N LEU A 130 -23.24 -5.29 -0.44
CA LEU A 130 -23.90 -4.01 -0.71
C LEU A 130 -23.46 -3.46 -2.07
N ALA A 131 -24.35 -2.70 -2.71
CA ALA A 131 -23.98 -1.96 -3.92
C ALA A 131 -23.09 -0.75 -3.56
N LYS A 132 -22.03 -0.53 -4.35
CA LYS A 132 -21.07 0.57 -4.17
C LYS A 132 -21.73 1.95 -4.10
N GLY A 133 -22.64 2.24 -5.03
CA GLY A 133 -23.28 3.55 -5.17
C GLY A 133 -24.06 3.98 -3.91
N PRO A 134 -25.02 3.17 -3.43
CA PRO A 134 -25.74 3.46 -2.20
C PRO A 134 -24.84 3.63 -0.97
N LEU A 135 -23.81 2.80 -0.80
CA LEU A 135 -22.89 2.92 0.34
C LEU A 135 -22.09 4.24 0.27
N GLN A 136 -21.57 4.58 -0.91
CA GLN A 136 -20.83 5.82 -1.12
C GLN A 136 -21.72 7.06 -0.87
N ASP A 137 -22.97 7.02 -1.32
CA ASP A 137 -23.95 8.10 -1.10
C ASP A 137 -24.31 8.25 0.39
N ALA A 138 -24.53 7.15 1.10
CA ALA A 138 -24.81 7.16 2.55
C ALA A 138 -23.65 7.79 3.35
N ILE A 139 -22.40 7.41 3.05
CA ILE A 139 -21.21 7.99 3.67
C ILE A 139 -21.12 9.48 3.35
N ALA A 140 -21.29 9.87 2.08
CA ALA A 140 -21.18 11.28 1.66
C ALA A 140 -22.23 12.18 2.35
N LYS A 141 -23.44 11.66 2.56
CA LYS A 141 -24.55 12.36 3.22
C LYS A 141 -24.42 12.50 4.74
N THR A 142 -23.48 11.81 5.37
CA THR A 142 -23.40 11.76 6.84
C THR A 142 -22.02 12.13 7.39
N GLN A 143 -20.94 11.95 6.62
CA GLN A 143 -19.57 12.18 7.09
C GLN A 143 -19.32 13.59 7.65
N PHE A 144 -19.99 14.61 7.11
CA PHE A 144 -19.80 16.00 7.52
C PHE A 144 -20.32 16.28 8.94
N ALA A 145 -21.17 15.39 9.48
CA ALA A 145 -21.77 15.52 10.80
C ALA A 145 -20.93 14.83 11.91
N MET A 146 -19.85 14.12 11.55
CA MET A 146 -18.93 13.54 12.53
C MET A 146 -18.19 14.65 13.29
N ALA A 147 -17.94 14.44 14.57
CA ALA A 147 -17.14 15.36 15.35
C ALA A 147 -15.66 15.29 14.94
N GLN A 148 -14.92 16.37 15.18
CA GLN A 148 -13.48 16.43 14.97
C GLN A 148 -12.80 16.60 16.32
N GLN A 149 -12.02 15.59 16.74
CA GLN A 149 -11.26 15.61 18.00
C GLN A 149 -12.13 15.80 19.25
N ASP A 150 -13.36 15.27 19.26
CA ASP A 150 -14.20 15.25 20.46
C ASP A 150 -13.65 14.25 21.49
N VAL A 151 -13.75 14.59 22.78
CA VAL A 151 -13.33 13.73 23.89
C VAL A 151 -14.16 12.44 23.97
N ARG A 152 -15.38 12.45 23.43
CA ARG A 152 -16.23 11.28 23.25
C ARG A 152 -15.81 10.59 21.95
N TYR A 153 -14.84 9.69 22.04
CA TYR A 153 -14.20 9.06 20.88
C TYR A 153 -15.18 8.47 19.86
N TYR A 154 -16.31 7.93 20.31
CA TYR A 154 -17.35 7.37 19.45
C TYR A 154 -18.07 8.38 18.54
N LEU A 155 -17.95 9.69 18.82
CA LEU A 155 -18.48 10.75 17.94
C LEU A 155 -17.53 11.13 16.79
N ASN A 156 -16.27 10.69 16.85
CA ASN A 156 -15.27 10.96 15.82
C ASN A 156 -15.32 9.93 14.66
N GLY A 157 -16.33 9.05 14.64
CA GLY A 157 -16.54 8.04 13.62
C GLY A 157 -17.99 7.97 13.15
N MET A 158 -18.26 7.05 12.22
CA MET A 158 -19.59 6.80 11.66
C MET A 158 -20.10 5.44 12.14
N LEU A 159 -21.31 5.40 12.67
CA LEU A 159 -21.97 4.16 13.09
C LEU A 159 -22.54 3.43 11.86
N PHE A 160 -22.34 2.11 11.81
CA PHE A 160 -22.91 1.19 10.81
C PHE A 160 -23.65 0.05 11.50
#